data_AF-A0AAV4FLX6-F1
#
_entry.id   AF-A0AAV4FLX6-F1
#
_cell.length_a   1.000
_cell.length_b   1.000
_cell.length_c   1.000
_cell.angle_alpha   90.00
_cell.angle_beta   90.00
_cell.angle_gamma   90.00
#
_symmetry.space_group_name_H-M   'P 1'
#
loop_
_entity.id
_entity.type
_entity.pdbx_description
1 polymer ?
#
loop_
_entity_poly.entity_id
_entity_poly.type
_entity_poly.pdbx_seq_one_letter_code
_entity_poly.pdbx_strand_id
1 'polypeptide(L)'
;MRWLQVCVPLVVQVLVSLPGLLAQVTSCPWEDPSLERWSEASTWPSGTVPQENQAVVVPSGKKILLDTKDIPRLLSLTIDGTLVWGDVDGIRLETSYVLVNGEFHIGSEDCRFEKKADIFLYGKSDSPVFVEGPMGRKFVGVEAGGRLELHGKEKKSWTKLTGTVGPNPGSCGVVYDSENEQFNEEYQEGLHVVIWNADGTVYDYGVFDTESANMDHVNSFVYKMGSRSRTKNRILNSYIC
;
A
#
# COMPACT_ATOMS: atom_id res chain seq x y z
N MET A 1 33.74 -80.48 -33.00
CA MET A 1 33.02 -79.32 -33.57
C MET A 1 31.51 -79.53 -33.44
N ARG A 2 30.85 -78.91 -32.47
CA ARG A 2 29.49 -78.34 -32.58
C ARG A 2 29.04 -77.75 -31.23
N TRP A 3 29.18 -76.42 -31.19
CA TRP A 3 28.37 -75.37 -30.56
C TRP A 3 27.41 -75.72 -29.41
N LEU A 4 27.69 -75.15 -28.23
CA LEU A 4 26.72 -74.84 -27.18
C LEU A 4 26.01 -73.53 -27.55
N GLN A 5 24.70 -73.60 -27.74
CA GLN A 5 23.86 -72.44 -28.02
C GLN A 5 23.44 -71.80 -26.69
N VAL A 6 23.95 -70.61 -26.40
CA VAL A 6 23.58 -69.83 -25.20
C VAL A 6 22.36 -68.97 -25.56
N CYS A 7 21.20 -69.29 -24.99
CA CYS A 7 20.04 -68.42 -25.02
C CYS A 7 20.22 -67.32 -23.96
N VAL A 8 20.52 -66.09 -24.40
CA VAL A 8 20.46 -64.90 -23.54
C VAL A 8 19.03 -64.35 -23.61
N PRO A 9 18.29 -64.22 -22.50
CA PRO A 9 16.95 -63.64 -22.54
C PRO A 9 17.07 -62.14 -22.78
N LEU A 10 16.36 -61.66 -23.81
CA LEU A 10 16.26 -60.27 -24.17
C LEU A 10 15.35 -59.56 -23.16
N VAL A 11 15.94 -58.91 -22.14
CA VAL A 11 15.19 -58.08 -21.19
C VAL A 11 14.97 -56.71 -21.84
N VAL A 12 13.77 -56.48 -22.38
CA VAL A 12 13.34 -55.18 -22.87
C VAL A 12 13.01 -54.29 -21.67
N GLN A 13 13.90 -53.37 -21.32
CA GLN A 13 13.61 -52.32 -20.35
C GLN A 13 12.74 -51.25 -21.00
N VAL A 14 11.46 -51.21 -20.63
CA VAL A 14 10.57 -50.09 -20.98
C VAL A 14 10.91 -48.92 -20.07
N LEU A 15 11.69 -47.97 -20.58
CA LEU A 15 11.87 -46.67 -19.93
C LEU A 15 10.58 -45.88 -20.10
N VAL A 16 9.74 -45.89 -19.07
CA VAL A 16 8.58 -45.00 -18.97
C VAL A 16 9.14 -43.62 -18.65
N SER A 17 9.35 -42.78 -19.66
CA SER A 17 9.59 -41.36 -19.44
C SER A 17 8.28 -40.75 -18.96
N LEU A 18 8.11 -40.64 -17.65
CA LEU A 18 7.13 -39.72 -17.08
C LEU A 18 7.51 -38.32 -17.56
N PRO A 19 6.68 -37.62 -18.36
CA PRO A 19 6.87 -36.20 -18.53
C PRO A 19 6.61 -35.59 -17.14
N GLY A 20 7.72 -35.30 -16.45
CA GLY A 20 7.70 -34.57 -15.20
C GLY A 20 7.00 -33.26 -15.46
N LEU A 21 5.79 -33.14 -14.93
CA LEU A 21 5.12 -31.87 -14.76
C LEU A 21 6.09 -31.00 -13.96
N LEU A 22 6.77 -30.08 -14.62
CA LEU A 22 7.43 -28.98 -13.93
C LEU A 22 6.29 -28.17 -13.30
N ALA A 23 5.86 -28.56 -12.10
CA ALA A 23 5.23 -27.62 -11.21
C ALA A 23 6.26 -26.52 -11.02
N GLN A 24 6.05 -25.38 -11.67
CA GLN A 24 6.75 -24.18 -11.25
C GLN A 24 6.30 -23.95 -9.83
N VAL A 25 7.12 -24.35 -8.87
CA VAL A 25 6.98 -23.91 -7.50
C VAL A 25 7.30 -22.43 -7.57
N THR A 26 6.30 -21.60 -7.79
CA THR A 26 6.40 -20.16 -7.54
C THR A 26 6.53 -20.04 -6.03
N SER A 27 7.77 -20.20 -5.55
CA SER A 27 8.12 -20.02 -4.15
C SER A 27 7.79 -18.60 -3.75
N CYS A 28 7.33 -18.42 -2.52
CA CYS A 28 6.94 -17.11 -2.03
C CYS A 28 8.13 -16.14 -2.12
N PRO A 29 7.90 -14.82 -2.30
CA PRO A 29 9.00 -13.86 -2.45
C PRO A 29 10.02 -13.92 -1.31
N TRP A 30 9.57 -14.19 -0.08
CA TRP A 30 10.43 -14.30 1.11
C TRP A 30 11.23 -15.61 1.22
N GLU A 31 11.02 -16.57 0.31
CA GLU A 31 11.74 -17.85 0.26
C GLU A 31 12.94 -17.82 -0.70
N ASP A 32 13.19 -16.69 -1.39
CA ASP A 32 14.35 -16.55 -2.28
C ASP A 32 15.66 -16.73 -1.48
N PRO A 33 16.49 -17.75 -1.79
CA PRO A 33 17.72 -18.02 -1.06
C PRO A 33 18.80 -16.97 -1.27
N SER A 34 18.64 -16.05 -2.24
CA SER A 34 19.55 -14.92 -2.47
C SER A 34 19.29 -13.72 -1.56
N LEU A 35 18.27 -13.78 -0.70
CA LEU A 35 17.95 -12.71 0.23
C LEU A 35 18.91 -12.65 1.42
N GLU A 36 19.45 -11.46 1.65
CA GLU A 36 20.21 -11.12 2.85
C GLU A 36 19.26 -10.68 3.98
N ARG A 37 19.47 -11.14 5.21
CA ARG A 37 18.58 -10.84 6.35
C ARG A 37 18.76 -9.41 6.85
N TRP A 38 17.68 -8.70 7.12
CA TRP A 38 17.71 -7.35 7.69
C TRP A 38 18.43 -7.34 9.04
N SER A 39 18.23 -8.37 9.87
CA SER A 39 18.84 -8.49 11.20
C SER A 39 20.34 -8.76 11.19
N GLU A 40 20.95 -9.04 10.03
CA GLU A 40 22.37 -9.36 9.93
C GLU A 40 23.21 -8.12 9.65
N ALA A 41 24.26 -7.92 10.46
CA ALA A 41 25.14 -6.77 10.35
C ALA A 41 25.88 -6.71 9.00
N SER A 42 26.20 -7.86 8.40
CA SER A 42 26.87 -7.98 7.09
C SER A 42 26.00 -7.52 5.91
N THR A 43 24.68 -7.48 6.10
CA THR A 43 23.74 -6.99 5.08
C THR A 43 23.95 -5.50 4.83
N TRP A 44 24.43 -4.76 5.82
CA TRP A 44 24.53 -3.31 5.80
C TRP A 44 25.94 -2.82 5.50
N PRO A 45 26.12 -1.78 4.67
CA PRO A 45 27.45 -1.23 4.35
C PRO A 45 28.23 -0.74 5.57
N SER A 46 27.54 -0.32 6.64
CA SER A 46 28.16 0.10 7.90
C SER A 46 28.66 -1.07 8.77
N GLY A 47 28.36 -2.32 8.40
CA GLY A 47 28.64 -3.48 9.24
C GLY A 47 27.81 -3.52 10.53
N THR A 48 26.69 -2.79 10.56
CA THR A 48 25.76 -2.71 11.69
C THR A 48 24.33 -2.60 11.18
N VAL A 49 23.39 -3.21 11.88
CA VAL A 49 21.96 -3.06 11.56
C VAL A 49 21.49 -1.61 11.75
N PRO A 50 20.51 -1.12 10.97
CA PRO A 50 19.97 0.22 11.07
C PRO A 50 19.54 0.58 12.49
N GLN A 51 19.83 1.81 12.89
CA GLN A 51 19.52 2.34 14.22
C GLN A 51 18.35 3.33 14.17
N GLU A 52 17.84 3.65 15.36
CA GLU A 52 16.78 4.63 15.58
C GLU A 52 17.11 6.00 14.95
N ASN A 53 16.14 6.59 14.24
CA ASN A 53 16.25 7.84 13.48
C ASN A 53 17.40 7.86 12.45
N GLN A 54 17.79 6.71 11.90
CA GLN A 54 18.73 6.63 10.78
C GLN A 54 17.99 6.71 9.43
N ALA A 55 18.57 7.42 8.46
CA ALA A 55 18.15 7.33 7.06
C ALA A 55 18.72 6.04 6.46
N VAL A 56 17.85 5.13 6.03
CA VAL A 56 18.22 3.81 5.54
C VAL A 56 18.09 3.76 4.03
N VAL A 57 19.12 3.22 3.38
CA VAL A 57 19.12 2.94 1.95
C VAL A 57 19.35 1.44 1.76
N VAL A 58 18.41 0.75 1.10
CA VAL A 58 18.64 -0.61 0.58
C VAL A 58 19.45 -0.47 -0.70
N PRO A 59 20.74 -0.86 -0.73
CA PRO A 59 21.62 -0.56 -1.86
C PRO A 59 21.19 -1.27 -3.15
N SER A 60 21.44 -0.64 -4.29
CA SER A 60 21.23 -1.28 -5.59
C SER A 60 22.00 -2.60 -5.71
N GLY A 61 21.38 -3.60 -6.33
CA GLY A 61 21.93 -4.96 -6.47
C GLY A 61 21.82 -5.84 -5.22
N LYS A 62 21.47 -5.30 -4.04
CA LYS A 62 21.15 -6.09 -2.86
C LYS A 62 19.67 -6.46 -2.83
N LYS A 63 19.39 -7.66 -2.31
CA LYS A 63 18.04 -8.09 -1.97
C LYS A 63 17.97 -8.39 -0.48
N ILE A 64 17.13 -7.66 0.25
CA ILE A 64 17.05 -7.73 1.72
C ILE A 64 15.69 -8.29 2.13
N LEU A 65 15.70 -9.25 3.04
CA LEU A 65 14.52 -9.82 3.70
C LEU A 65 14.29 -9.13 5.05
N LEU A 66 13.11 -8.53 5.25
CA LEU A 66 12.65 -8.09 6.57
C LEU A 66 12.27 -9.32 7.41
N ASP A 67 13.22 -9.83 8.20
CA ASP A 67 13.09 -11.08 8.94
C ASP A 67 12.91 -10.92 10.46
N THR A 68 12.82 -9.68 10.95
CA THR A 68 12.69 -9.37 12.38
C THR A 68 11.63 -8.31 12.66
N LYS A 69 11.06 -8.36 13.87
CA LYS A 69 10.16 -7.33 14.42
C LYS A 69 10.91 -6.19 15.10
N ASP A 70 12.18 -6.42 15.44
CA ASP A 70 13.03 -5.48 16.16
C ASP A 70 13.60 -4.42 15.21
N ILE A 71 12.72 -3.74 14.47
CA ILE A 71 13.07 -2.65 13.57
C ILE A 71 12.87 -1.35 14.35
N PRO A 72 13.92 -0.54 14.58
CA PRO A 72 13.76 0.74 15.22
C PRO A 72 13.03 1.72 14.29
N ARG A 73 12.51 2.82 14.82
CA ARG A 73 11.87 3.83 13.99
C ARG A 73 12.94 4.54 13.17
N LEU A 74 12.82 4.44 11.84
CA LEU A 74 13.75 5.01 10.88
C LEU A 74 13.43 6.49 10.63
N LEU A 75 14.43 7.24 10.20
CA LEU A 75 14.21 8.61 9.73
C LEU A 75 13.53 8.59 8.37
N SER A 76 14.07 7.80 7.45
CA SER A 76 13.56 7.57 6.10
C SER A 76 14.01 6.19 5.61
N LEU A 77 13.29 5.65 4.63
CA LEU A 77 13.66 4.42 3.93
C LEU A 77 13.66 4.67 2.43
N THR A 78 14.81 4.50 1.79
CA THR A 78 14.95 4.50 0.33
C THR A 78 15.35 3.09 -0.12
N ILE A 79 14.69 2.57 -1.15
CA ILE A 79 14.88 1.21 -1.64
C ILE A 79 15.43 1.29 -3.07
N ASP A 80 16.75 1.20 -3.23
CA ASP A 80 17.42 1.19 -4.55
C ASP A 80 17.66 -0.24 -5.08
N GLY A 81 17.69 -1.22 -4.17
CA GLY A 81 17.72 -2.65 -4.48
C GLY A 81 16.33 -3.29 -4.37
N THR A 82 16.27 -4.48 -3.76
CA THR A 82 15.01 -5.18 -3.48
C THR A 82 14.82 -5.29 -1.97
N LEU A 83 13.66 -4.89 -1.46
CA LEU A 83 13.22 -5.18 -0.10
C LEU A 83 12.03 -6.15 -0.17
N VAL A 84 12.11 -7.24 0.57
CA VAL A 84 11.06 -8.25 0.65
C VAL A 84 10.60 -8.37 2.09
N TRP A 85 9.28 -8.28 2.29
CA TRP A 85 8.68 -8.51 3.59
C TRP A 85 8.72 -10.00 3.93
N GLY A 86 9.36 -10.36 5.03
CA GLY A 86 9.46 -11.76 5.44
C GLY A 86 8.16 -12.29 6.03
N ASP A 87 7.99 -13.61 6.01
CA ASP A 87 6.86 -14.31 6.60
C ASP A 87 6.90 -14.32 8.14
N VAL A 88 6.94 -13.13 8.75
CA VAL A 88 7.03 -12.91 10.19
C VAL A 88 5.83 -12.08 10.61
N ASP A 89 5.11 -12.58 11.62
CA ASP A 89 3.90 -11.91 12.07
C ASP A 89 4.21 -10.67 12.91
N GLY A 90 3.50 -9.56 12.67
CA GLY A 90 3.62 -8.35 13.48
C GLY A 90 4.92 -7.55 13.27
N ILE A 91 5.55 -7.66 12.10
CA ILE A 91 6.55 -6.66 11.69
C ILE A 91 5.86 -5.31 11.56
N ARG A 92 6.49 -4.29 12.14
CA ARG A 92 6.05 -2.90 12.06
C ARG A 92 7.21 -2.03 11.57
N LEU A 93 7.07 -1.50 10.36
CA LEU A 93 8.04 -0.58 9.78
C LEU A 93 7.63 0.86 10.08
N GLU A 94 8.43 1.57 10.84
CA GLU A 94 8.17 2.95 11.26
C GLU A 94 9.17 3.89 10.59
N THR A 95 8.70 4.86 9.80
CA THR A 95 9.59 5.76 9.04
C THR A 95 8.88 7.07 8.69
N SER A 96 9.57 8.11 8.22
CA SER A 96 8.88 9.30 7.70
C SER A 96 8.29 9.08 6.31
N TYR A 97 9.07 8.46 5.43
CA TYR A 97 8.66 8.08 4.08
C TYR A 97 9.33 6.78 3.65
N VAL A 98 8.75 6.16 2.63
CA VAL A 98 9.34 5.05 1.86
C VAL A 98 9.43 5.48 0.40
N LEU A 99 10.64 5.54 -0.14
CA LEU A 99 10.92 5.84 -1.55
C LEU A 99 11.42 4.58 -2.23
N VAL A 100 10.73 4.13 -3.27
CA VAL A 100 11.03 2.87 -3.99
C VAL A 100 11.58 3.20 -5.37
N ASN A 101 12.89 3.05 -5.53
CA ASN A 101 13.59 3.17 -6.82
C ASN A 101 13.81 1.79 -7.47
N GLY A 102 13.99 0.75 -6.65
CA GLY A 102 14.08 -0.65 -7.05
C GLY A 102 12.77 -1.38 -6.82
N GLU A 103 12.77 -2.43 -5.99
CA GLU A 103 11.59 -3.27 -5.77
C GLU A 103 11.23 -3.41 -4.29
N PHE A 104 9.94 -3.27 -3.97
CA PHE A 104 9.41 -3.53 -2.64
C PHE A 104 8.25 -4.52 -2.72
N HIS A 105 8.42 -5.70 -2.12
CA HIS A 105 7.47 -6.81 -2.19
C HIS A 105 6.89 -7.16 -0.82
N ILE A 106 5.56 -7.24 -0.74
CA ILE A 106 4.81 -7.84 0.37
C ILE A 106 3.89 -8.90 -0.23
N GLY A 107 4.37 -10.15 -0.28
CA GLY A 107 3.72 -11.22 -1.03
C GLY A 107 3.80 -11.04 -2.55
N SER A 108 3.24 -12.00 -3.27
CA SER A 108 3.08 -12.01 -4.72
C SER A 108 1.67 -12.49 -5.08
N GLU A 109 1.31 -12.38 -6.36
CA GLU A 109 0.03 -12.87 -6.88
C GLU A 109 -0.18 -14.37 -6.55
N ASP A 110 0.86 -15.19 -6.73
CA ASP A 110 0.83 -16.63 -6.46
C ASP A 110 1.04 -16.99 -4.98
N CYS A 111 1.68 -16.11 -4.20
CA CYS A 111 1.90 -16.31 -2.77
C CYS A 111 1.55 -15.06 -1.95
N ARG A 112 0.29 -15.02 -1.51
CA ARG A 112 -0.27 -13.91 -0.75
C ARG A 112 0.28 -13.88 0.69
N PHE A 113 0.51 -12.67 1.18
CA PHE A 113 0.88 -12.43 2.57
C PHE A 113 -0.36 -12.51 3.48
N GLU A 114 -0.40 -13.55 4.32
CA GLU A 114 -1.56 -13.85 5.19
C GLU A 114 -1.47 -13.18 6.58
N LYS A 115 -0.30 -12.66 6.94
CA LYS A 115 -0.02 -12.04 8.24
C LYS A 115 -0.23 -10.52 8.17
N LYS A 116 -0.02 -9.84 9.30
CA LYS A 116 -0.13 -8.38 9.35
C LYS A 116 1.19 -7.71 8.99
N ALA A 117 1.18 -6.86 7.95
CA ALA A 117 2.28 -5.99 7.55
C ALA A 117 1.88 -4.53 7.81
N ASP A 118 2.58 -3.89 8.75
CA ASP A 118 2.24 -2.58 9.25
C ASP A 118 3.33 -1.57 8.84
N ILE A 119 3.00 -0.61 7.97
CA ILE A 119 3.89 0.52 7.63
C ILE A 119 3.31 1.79 8.25
N PHE A 120 4.02 2.33 9.25
CA PHE A 120 3.62 3.53 9.96
C PHE A 120 4.48 4.72 9.55
N LEU A 121 3.82 5.66 8.87
CA LEU A 121 4.46 6.88 8.39
C LEU A 121 4.31 8.04 9.38
N TYR A 122 5.44 8.59 9.80
CA TYR A 122 5.54 9.78 10.63
C TYR A 122 5.77 11.01 9.76
N GLY A 123 5.28 12.17 10.19
CA GLY A 123 5.55 13.40 9.45
C GLY A 123 4.69 14.53 9.93
N LYS A 124 5.30 15.73 9.94
CA LYS A 124 4.62 17.00 10.15
C LYS A 124 4.80 17.86 8.90
N SER A 125 3.94 18.84 8.70
CA SER A 125 4.04 19.78 7.58
C SER A 125 5.36 20.56 7.56
N ASP A 126 5.98 20.75 8.72
CA ASP A 126 7.24 21.45 8.96
C ASP A 126 8.44 20.52 9.14
N SER A 127 8.29 19.21 8.86
CA SER A 127 9.41 18.26 8.99
C SER A 127 10.58 18.68 8.07
N PRO A 128 11.83 18.67 8.58
CA PRO A 128 13.00 18.96 7.75
C PRO A 128 13.34 17.82 6.79
N VAL A 129 12.79 16.62 7.02
CA VAL A 129 12.95 15.45 6.15
C VAL A 129 11.88 15.53 5.06
N PHE A 130 12.29 15.81 3.84
CA PHE A 130 11.42 15.89 2.67
C PHE A 130 12.16 15.45 1.41
N VAL A 131 11.40 14.96 0.44
CA VAL A 131 11.87 14.73 -0.92
C VAL A 131 11.34 15.86 -1.80
N GLU A 132 12.22 16.48 -2.57
CA GLU A 132 11.85 17.53 -3.52
C GLU A 132 10.90 16.96 -4.60
N GLY A 133 9.97 17.79 -5.08
CA GLY A 133 8.97 17.37 -6.05
C GLY A 133 7.62 16.97 -5.41
N PRO A 134 6.80 16.16 -6.12
CA PRO A 134 5.39 15.96 -5.76
C PRO A 134 5.16 15.08 -4.52
N MET A 135 6.15 14.30 -4.09
CA MET A 135 5.98 13.33 -3.01
C MET A 135 5.95 13.96 -1.61
N GLY A 136 6.69 15.05 -1.40
CA GLY A 136 6.68 15.80 -0.16
C GLY A 136 7.37 15.09 1.02
N ARG A 137 6.68 15.00 2.17
CA ARG A 137 7.30 14.64 3.48
C ARG A 137 6.88 13.28 4.04
N LYS A 138 5.66 12.83 3.73
CA LYS A 138 5.02 11.64 4.31
C LYS A 138 4.33 10.85 3.22
N PHE A 139 5.00 9.83 2.70
CA PHE A 139 4.51 9.06 1.57
C PHE A 139 5.12 7.65 1.51
N VAL A 140 4.45 6.76 0.79
CA VAL A 140 5.07 5.60 0.13
C VAL A 140 4.99 5.90 -1.36
N GLY A 141 6.14 5.97 -2.02
CA GLY A 141 6.24 6.49 -3.38
C GLY A 141 7.17 5.62 -4.20
N VAL A 142 6.82 5.44 -5.47
CA VAL A 142 7.60 4.66 -6.42
C VAL A 142 8.10 5.62 -7.49
N GLU A 143 9.41 5.65 -7.68
CA GLU A 143 10.04 6.44 -8.73
C GLU A 143 9.99 5.71 -10.08
N ALA A 144 10.31 6.43 -11.15
CA ALA A 144 10.34 5.87 -12.49
C ALA A 144 11.29 4.65 -12.55
N GLY A 145 10.74 3.48 -12.88
CA GLY A 145 11.47 2.21 -12.97
C GLY A 145 11.41 1.35 -11.71
N GLY A 146 10.89 1.88 -10.60
CA GLY A 146 10.63 1.10 -9.39
C GLY A 146 9.37 0.25 -9.49
N ARG A 147 9.22 -0.71 -8.56
CA ARG A 147 8.05 -1.60 -8.44
C ARG A 147 7.64 -1.78 -6.98
N LEU A 148 6.35 -1.63 -6.71
CA LEU A 148 5.75 -1.91 -5.41
C LEU A 148 4.66 -2.96 -5.58
N GLU A 149 4.87 -4.15 -4.99
CA GLU A 149 3.95 -5.27 -5.03
C GLU A 149 3.39 -5.53 -3.64
N LEU A 150 2.07 -5.43 -3.49
CA LEU A 150 1.36 -5.60 -2.21
C LEU A 150 0.23 -6.61 -2.37
N HIS A 151 0.52 -7.89 -2.17
CA HIS A 151 -0.43 -8.99 -2.30
C HIS A 151 -0.74 -9.58 -0.93
N GLY A 152 -1.81 -9.09 -0.30
CA GLY A 152 -2.33 -9.65 0.93
C GLY A 152 -3.41 -10.71 0.68
N LYS A 153 -3.94 -11.25 1.79
CA LYS A 153 -5.14 -12.09 1.82
C LYS A 153 -6.26 -11.53 0.93
N GLU A 154 -6.94 -12.41 0.19
CA GLU A 154 -8.07 -12.01 -0.64
C GLU A 154 -9.16 -11.30 0.17
N LYS A 155 -9.53 -10.11 -0.28
CA LYS A 155 -10.64 -9.34 0.26
C LYS A 155 -11.74 -9.32 -0.77
N LYS A 156 -12.99 -9.47 -0.32
CA LYS A 156 -14.13 -9.21 -1.20
C LYS A 156 -14.09 -7.73 -1.58
N SER A 157 -14.00 -7.44 -2.88
CA SER A 157 -13.98 -6.08 -3.42
C SER A 157 -15.32 -5.35 -3.29
N TRP A 158 -16.36 -6.05 -2.80
CA TRP A 158 -17.70 -5.54 -2.61
C TRP A 158 -18.36 -6.20 -1.39
N THR A 159 -19.09 -5.42 -0.61
CA THR A 159 -20.02 -5.93 0.41
C THR A 159 -21.44 -5.85 -0.15
N LYS A 160 -22.17 -6.97 -0.14
CA LYS A 160 -23.59 -6.97 -0.51
C LYS A 160 -24.38 -6.28 0.58
N LEU A 161 -25.11 -5.22 0.25
CA LEU A 161 -26.16 -4.73 1.13
C LEU A 161 -27.17 -5.87 1.33
N THR A 162 -27.35 -6.29 2.58
CA THR A 162 -28.31 -7.35 2.95
C THR A 162 -29.76 -6.91 2.81
N GLY A 163 -30.00 -5.61 2.62
CA GLY A 163 -31.28 -5.01 2.27
C GLY A 163 -31.08 -3.59 1.73
N THR A 164 -32.14 -3.01 1.16
CA THR A 164 -32.14 -1.62 0.70
C THR A 164 -31.84 -0.67 1.86
N VAL A 165 -30.85 0.22 1.70
CA VAL A 165 -30.68 1.36 2.62
C VAL A 165 -31.82 2.33 2.33
N GLY A 166 -32.81 2.35 3.22
CA GLY A 166 -33.90 3.30 3.10
C GLY A 166 -33.41 4.73 3.38
N PRO A 167 -33.94 5.74 2.70
CA PRO A 167 -33.72 7.14 3.07
C PRO A 167 -34.40 7.38 4.42
N ASN A 168 -33.68 7.26 5.54
CA ASN A 168 -34.24 7.53 6.86
C ASN A 168 -33.17 8.14 7.79
N PRO A 169 -33.51 9.16 8.61
CA PRO A 169 -32.57 9.95 9.39
C PRO A 169 -32.03 9.22 10.65
N GLY A 170 -32.10 7.90 10.66
CA GLY A 170 -31.55 7.02 11.71
C GLY A 170 -30.47 6.07 11.20
N SER A 171 -30.11 6.10 9.92
CA SER A 171 -28.91 5.40 9.43
C SER A 171 -27.67 6.21 9.75
N CYS A 172 -26.63 5.55 10.27
CA CYS A 172 -25.34 6.16 10.62
C CYS A 172 -24.55 6.69 9.40
N GLY A 173 -25.15 6.66 8.21
CA GLY A 173 -24.60 7.21 6.98
C GLY A 173 -25.59 8.19 6.40
N VAL A 174 -25.09 9.37 6.04
CA VAL A 174 -25.86 10.36 5.29
C VAL A 174 -25.89 9.90 3.83
N VAL A 175 -27.09 9.62 3.34
CA VAL A 175 -27.32 9.35 1.93
C VAL A 175 -27.44 10.71 1.26
N TYR A 176 -26.43 11.08 0.46
CA TYR A 176 -26.51 12.23 -0.43
C TYR A 176 -27.60 11.93 -1.46
N ASP A 177 -28.64 12.75 -1.47
CA ASP A 177 -29.75 12.70 -2.42
C ASP A 177 -29.88 14.08 -3.07
N SER A 178 -29.37 14.18 -4.29
CA SER A 178 -29.41 15.42 -5.06
C SER A 178 -30.83 15.95 -5.32
N GLU A 179 -31.87 15.12 -5.19
CA GLU A 179 -33.27 15.53 -5.38
C GLU A 179 -33.93 16.07 -4.10
N ASN A 180 -33.47 15.66 -2.92
CA ASN A 180 -34.07 16.03 -1.62
C ASN A 180 -33.26 17.02 -0.79
N GLU A 181 -32.10 17.45 -1.27
CA GLU A 181 -31.32 18.46 -0.57
C GLU A 181 -31.86 19.88 -0.80
N GLN A 182 -31.68 20.76 0.19
CA GLN A 182 -32.11 22.16 0.16
C GLN A 182 -31.46 22.99 -0.97
N PHE A 183 -30.57 22.39 -1.76
CA PHE A 183 -29.94 22.99 -2.95
C PHE A 183 -30.92 23.18 -4.11
N ASN A 184 -32.14 22.63 -3.99
CA ASN A 184 -33.18 22.66 -5.01
C ASN A 184 -33.97 23.99 -5.13
N GLU A 185 -33.71 25.00 -4.30
CA GLU A 185 -34.48 26.25 -4.41
C GLU A 185 -34.06 27.13 -5.61
N GLU A 186 -32.93 26.83 -6.27
CA GLU A 186 -32.59 27.51 -7.52
C GLU A 186 -31.68 26.60 -8.34
N TYR A 187 -32.16 26.10 -9.49
CA TYR A 187 -31.36 25.38 -10.49
C TYR A 187 -30.21 26.29 -10.95
N GLN A 188 -29.08 26.23 -10.25
CA GLN A 188 -27.90 27.05 -10.52
C GLN A 188 -26.88 26.20 -11.28
N GLU A 189 -26.54 26.62 -12.50
CA GLU A 189 -25.47 26.04 -13.30
C GLU A 189 -24.10 26.49 -12.75
N GLY A 190 -23.11 25.59 -12.74
CA GLY A 190 -21.77 25.90 -12.26
C GLY A 190 -21.11 24.76 -11.48
N LEU A 191 -20.01 25.08 -10.79
CA LEU A 191 -19.31 24.16 -9.88
C LEU A 191 -20.03 24.13 -8.53
N HIS A 192 -20.60 22.97 -8.19
CA HIS A 192 -21.21 22.71 -6.89
C HIS A 192 -20.16 22.17 -5.92
N VAL A 193 -19.96 22.86 -4.80
CA VAL A 193 -19.03 22.45 -3.74
C VAL A 193 -19.82 22.21 -2.47
N VAL A 194 -19.87 20.95 -2.04
CA VAL A 194 -20.49 20.55 -0.77
C VAL A 194 -19.40 20.20 0.22
N ILE A 195 -19.43 20.82 1.39
CA ILE A 195 -18.52 20.54 2.49
C ILE A 195 -19.24 19.66 3.49
N TRP A 196 -18.58 18.58 3.89
CA TRP A 196 -19.11 17.59 4.80
C TRP A 196 -18.40 17.66 6.15
N ASN A 197 -19.13 17.50 7.24
CA ASN A 197 -18.58 17.16 8.54
C ASN A 197 -18.08 15.71 8.52
N ALA A 198 -17.20 15.37 9.46
CA ALA A 198 -16.68 14.01 9.62
C ALA A 198 -17.76 12.97 10.00
N ASP A 199 -18.92 13.44 10.51
CA ASP A 199 -20.10 12.61 10.81
C ASP A 199 -21.03 12.42 9.60
N GLY A 200 -20.66 12.93 8.43
CA GLY A 200 -21.43 12.84 7.20
C GLY A 200 -22.50 13.91 7.05
N THR A 201 -22.72 14.80 8.02
CA THR A 201 -23.68 15.91 7.86
C THR A 201 -23.11 17.02 6.96
N VAL A 202 -23.96 17.70 6.17
CA VAL A 202 -23.55 18.85 5.38
C VAL A 202 -23.15 20.00 6.31
N TYR A 203 -21.94 20.52 6.12
CA TYR A 203 -21.38 21.63 6.89
C TYR A 203 -21.61 22.99 6.20
N ASP A 204 -21.34 23.08 4.91
CA ASP A 204 -21.50 24.30 4.10
C ASP A 204 -21.66 23.89 2.63
N TYR A 205 -22.22 24.77 1.81
CA TYR A 205 -22.30 24.54 0.37
C TYR A 205 -22.10 25.86 -0.39
N GLY A 206 -21.65 25.75 -1.63
CA GLY A 206 -21.57 26.89 -2.54
C GLY A 206 -21.71 26.43 -3.98
N VAL A 207 -22.42 27.21 -4.78
CA VAL A 207 -22.47 27.06 -6.23
C VAL A 207 -21.69 28.21 -6.85
N PHE A 208 -20.79 27.89 -7.76
CA PHE A 208 -19.93 28.87 -8.41
C PHE A 208 -20.15 28.83 -9.91
N ASP A 209 -20.68 29.91 -10.46
CA ASP A 209 -20.79 30.10 -11.90
C ASP A 209 -19.39 30.06 -12.53
N THR A 210 -19.18 29.08 -13.41
CA THR A 210 -17.90 28.85 -14.11
C THR A 210 -17.75 29.73 -15.36
N GLU A 211 -18.80 30.42 -15.79
CA GLU A 211 -18.79 31.30 -16.97
C GLU A 211 -18.48 32.76 -16.61
N SER A 212 -18.77 33.18 -15.38
CA SER A 212 -18.43 34.52 -14.91
C SER A 212 -16.92 34.66 -14.63
N ALA A 213 -16.29 35.70 -15.19
CA ALA A 213 -14.87 35.99 -14.96
C ALA A 213 -14.55 36.49 -13.52
N ASN A 214 -15.54 36.50 -12.63
CA ASN A 214 -15.42 36.99 -11.26
C ASN A 214 -15.26 35.83 -10.27
N MET A 215 -14.00 35.45 -10.03
CA MET A 215 -13.63 34.37 -9.09
C MET A 215 -13.53 34.82 -7.62
N ASP A 216 -13.88 36.07 -7.28
CA ASP A 216 -13.71 36.60 -5.91
C ASP A 216 -14.53 35.81 -4.88
N HIS A 217 -15.68 35.28 -5.30
CA HIS A 217 -16.55 34.44 -4.47
C HIS A 217 -15.91 33.07 -4.15
N VAL A 218 -15.21 32.47 -5.13
CA VAL A 218 -14.48 31.20 -4.93
C VAL A 218 -13.31 31.41 -3.98
N ASN A 219 -12.51 32.45 -4.21
CA ASN A 219 -11.33 32.74 -3.38
C ASN A 219 -11.71 33.06 -1.93
N SER A 220 -12.78 33.81 -1.72
CA SER A 220 -13.32 34.09 -0.37
C SER A 220 -13.81 32.82 0.33
N PHE A 221 -14.51 31.95 -0.39
CA PHE A 221 -14.97 30.67 0.14
C PHE A 221 -13.79 29.75 0.54
N VAL A 222 -12.79 29.64 -0.33
CA VAL A 222 -11.55 28.88 -0.06
C VAL A 222 -10.77 29.47 1.11
N TYR A 223 -10.70 30.79 1.24
CA TYR A 223 -10.04 31.46 2.38
C TYR A 223 -10.77 31.22 3.71
N LYS A 224 -12.10 31.23 3.70
CA LYS A 224 -12.96 30.86 4.85
C LYS A 224 -12.71 29.41 5.28
N MET A 225 -12.47 28.49 4.34
CA MET A 225 -12.10 27.10 4.64
C MET A 225 -10.69 27.00 5.28
N GLY A 226 -9.69 27.66 4.68
CA GLY A 226 -8.30 27.58 5.14
C GLY A 226 -8.05 28.19 6.53
N SER A 227 -8.78 29.25 6.89
CA SER A 227 -8.67 29.90 8.20
C SER A 227 -9.28 29.08 9.35
N ARG A 228 -10.29 28.23 9.06
CA ARG A 228 -11.04 27.46 10.08
C ARG A 228 -10.55 26.03 10.29
N SER A 229 -9.86 25.44 9.31
CA SER A 229 -9.18 24.14 9.46
C SER A 229 -8.15 24.12 10.62
N ARG A 230 -7.58 25.28 10.97
CA ARG A 230 -6.61 25.42 12.06
C ARG A 230 -7.17 25.21 13.47
N THR A 231 -8.50 25.20 13.67
CA THR A 231 -9.10 25.25 15.02
C THR A 231 -9.67 23.93 15.54
N LYS A 232 -9.69 22.83 14.77
CA LYS A 232 -10.27 21.56 15.23
C LYS A 232 -9.42 20.35 14.85
N ASN A 233 -8.31 20.15 15.57
CA ASN A 233 -7.67 18.84 15.67
C ASN A 233 -8.23 18.14 16.92
N ARG A 234 -9.37 17.46 16.78
CA ARG A 234 -9.88 16.56 17.81
C ARG A 234 -10.14 15.20 17.18
N ILE A 235 -9.32 14.23 17.57
CA ILE A 235 -9.40 12.83 17.15
C ILE A 235 -10.75 12.31 17.62
N LEU A 236 -11.59 11.88 16.67
CA LEU A 236 -12.75 11.04 16.95
C LEU A 236 -12.51 9.70 16.25
N ASN A 237 -12.47 8.64 17.04
CA ASN A 237 -12.58 7.27 16.54
C ASN A 237 -13.95 7.15 15.86
N SER A 238 -13.98 7.09 14.54
CA SER A 238 -15.17 6.65 13.82
C SER A 238 -15.14 5.13 13.73
N TYR A 239 -16.09 4.51 14.43
CA TYR A 239 -16.48 3.14 14.14
C TYR A 239 -17.15 3.13 12.77
N ILE A 240 -16.53 2.45 11.82
CA ILE A 240 -17.17 2.08 10.56
C ILE A 240 -18.12 0.93 10.89
N CYS A 241 -19.41 1.06 10.54
CA CYS A 241 -20.34 -0.07 10.54
C CYS A 241 -19.97 -1.09 9.47
#